data_AF-A0A3D0RVF9-F1
#
_entry.id   AF-A0A3D0RVF9-F1
#
_cell.length_a   1.000
_cell.length_b   1.000
_cell.length_c   1.000
_cell.angle_alpha   90.00
_cell.angle_beta   90.00
_cell.angle_gamma   90.00
#
_symmetry.space_group_name_H-M   'P 1'
#
loop_
_entity.id
_entity.type
_entity.pdbx_description
1 polymer ?
#
loop_
_entity_poly.entity_id
_entity_poly.type
_entity_poly.pdbx_seq_one_letter_code
_entity_poly.pdbx_strand_id
1 'polypeptide(L)'
;MQTDYFDQLREQVEREVMACIGCNDCMLACPLPEKRFVTIAELNAGVLAETIKAPNVAEFVQACTQCQQCIPVCPADLHRADMVLWNKMKVENAAPNQVMPLQIGETVTQSQWTLDSLSTYLTQIPLFNKVESLHLRRMLLSSTVRQLTSDEILCREGQYHERLYIVLEGQIEQSVKDSSGKDARILVMAPGSFHGELAVLGNQEESYTLTAIRSSIVLELTKATVHRLKKESTPFRNTMDELYRRRALWTYARQSPLLSALPESVVENLLRQSYLQVLRSGEILYREGESQSNLYIARTGFLKVTRRVGDSELVIQYFREGDVFGASSVLFKQAHTTSVSANTRAEVIVIPGEAVEELLSANPTLRRDLIKEAKRNEELIQSQSSQRLAKPQAALTSTMGMTTTMSIGIEGLLDQGIIQGHELLVINTAICTNCNNCVDSCERRHGHSRLERRGLQMGNLLFPTACRHCEDPVCLLCSVNGIVRTPDGEISIVNDNCIGCGACAERCPYGNIQMHDRDKKARSVFSGMFSLLDMLKQNKEEEKDKKTYQRLAVKCNLCAGHNDYACVSGCPVGAAMRVNPVEQFRRTDLHIGLEVKKNS
;
A
#
# COMPACT_ATOMS: atom_id res chain seq x y z
N MET A 1 7.70 -29.34 11.65
CA MET A 1 6.37 -28.90 12.13
C MET A 1 6.48 -27.42 12.47
N GLN A 2 5.92 -26.53 11.63
CA GLN A 2 5.68 -25.17 12.09
C GLN A 2 4.54 -25.25 13.10
N THR A 3 4.77 -24.78 14.32
CA THR A 3 3.71 -24.59 15.32
C THR A 3 2.63 -23.71 14.71
N ASP A 4 1.36 -24.05 14.95
CA ASP A 4 0.23 -23.25 14.47
C ASP A 4 0.35 -21.82 15.04
N TYR A 5 0.02 -20.81 14.22
CA TYR A 5 0.02 -19.41 14.62
C TYR A 5 -0.82 -19.20 15.89
N PHE A 6 -1.90 -19.97 16.04
CA PHE A 6 -2.75 -19.94 17.23
C PHE A 6 -2.08 -20.43 18.49
N ASP A 7 -1.34 -21.52 18.42
CA ASP A 7 -0.64 -22.07 19.58
C ASP A 7 0.44 -21.09 20.06
N GLN A 8 1.19 -20.50 19.13
CA GLN A 8 2.19 -19.49 19.45
C GLN A 8 1.58 -18.25 20.10
N LEU A 9 0.49 -17.74 19.52
CA LEU A 9 -0.23 -16.57 20.05
C LEU A 9 -0.79 -16.86 21.44
N ARG A 10 -1.41 -18.03 21.63
CA ARG A 10 -1.97 -18.45 22.92
C ARG A 10 -0.90 -18.50 24.00
N GLU A 11 0.20 -19.22 23.75
CA GLU A 11 1.29 -19.35 24.71
C GLU A 11 1.91 -17.99 25.06
N GLN A 12 2.08 -17.10 24.08
CA GLN A 12 2.58 -15.76 24.31
C GLN A 12 1.62 -14.96 25.21
N VAL A 13 0.34 -14.94 24.87
CA VAL A 13 -0.67 -14.16 25.61
C VAL A 13 -0.85 -14.69 27.04
N GLU A 14 -0.84 -16.01 27.25
CA GLU A 14 -0.90 -16.60 28.59
C GLU A 14 0.30 -16.16 29.45
N ARG A 15 1.51 -16.12 28.89
CA ARG A 15 2.69 -15.57 29.60
C ARG A 15 2.56 -14.09 29.92
N GLU A 16 2.08 -13.28 28.97
CA GLU A 16 1.90 -11.83 29.17
C GLU A 16 0.84 -11.49 30.22
N VAL A 17 -0.18 -12.34 30.36
CA VAL A 17 -1.17 -12.18 31.42
C VAL A 17 -0.53 -12.39 32.80
N MET A 18 0.33 -13.40 32.94
CA MET A 18 1.05 -13.65 34.20
C MET A 18 2.05 -12.55 34.55
N ALA A 19 2.63 -11.88 33.55
CA ALA A 19 3.54 -10.74 33.74
C ALA A 19 2.80 -9.40 33.98
N CYS A 20 1.48 -9.37 33.86
CA CYS A 20 0.69 -8.15 33.98
C CYS A 20 0.65 -7.62 35.42
N ILE A 21 1.11 -6.37 35.63
CA ILE A 21 1.03 -5.71 36.94
C ILE A 21 -0.32 -5.01 37.21
N GLY A 22 -1.24 -4.98 36.24
CA GLY A 22 -2.61 -4.48 36.44
C GLY A 22 -2.78 -2.95 36.50
N CYS A 23 -1.80 -2.17 36.04
CA CYS A 23 -1.81 -0.69 36.15
C CYS A 23 -2.88 0.04 35.30
N ASN A 24 -3.50 -0.62 34.31
CA ASN A 24 -4.46 -0.04 33.36
C ASN A 24 -3.92 1.02 32.37
N ASP A 25 -2.62 1.28 32.28
CA ASP A 25 -2.07 2.27 31.34
C ASP A 25 -2.46 2.01 29.88
N CYS A 26 -2.49 0.74 29.47
CA CYS A 26 -2.97 0.31 28.15
C CYS A 26 -4.42 0.71 27.87
N MET A 27 -5.28 0.70 28.89
CA MET A 27 -6.68 1.14 28.79
C MET A 27 -6.77 2.65 28.74
N LEU A 28 -5.91 3.36 29.47
CA LEU A 28 -5.83 4.83 29.43
C LEU A 28 -5.37 5.32 28.05
N ALA A 29 -4.41 4.64 27.42
CA ALA A 29 -3.93 4.97 26.08
C ALA A 29 -4.89 4.58 24.94
N CYS A 30 -5.81 3.65 25.18
CA CYS A 30 -6.74 3.19 24.16
C CYS A 30 -7.61 4.37 23.65
N PRO A 31 -7.78 4.56 22.34
CA PRO A 31 -8.60 5.64 21.79
C PRO A 31 -10.10 5.31 21.73
N LEU A 32 -10.49 4.05 22.00
CA LEU A 32 -11.87 3.59 21.84
C LEU A 32 -12.76 4.02 23.02
N PRO A 33 -13.95 4.58 22.79
CA PRO A 33 -14.88 4.95 23.86
C PRO A 33 -15.26 3.79 24.79
N GLU A 34 -15.38 2.59 24.24
CA GLU A 34 -15.71 1.33 24.92
C GLU A 34 -14.74 1.01 26.06
N LYS A 35 -13.51 1.54 25.99
CA LYS A 35 -12.48 1.38 27.02
C LYS A 35 -12.94 1.80 28.42
N ARG A 36 -13.95 2.70 28.51
CA ARG A 36 -14.49 3.22 29.77
C ARG A 36 -15.22 2.16 30.58
N PHE A 37 -15.64 1.08 29.94
CA PHE A 37 -16.47 0.03 30.54
C PHE A 37 -15.71 -1.28 30.76
N VAL A 38 -14.39 -1.31 30.55
CA VAL A 38 -13.59 -2.52 30.71
C VAL A 38 -12.24 -2.21 31.33
N THR A 39 -11.76 -3.10 32.18
CA THR A 39 -10.47 -3.04 32.86
C THR A 39 -9.48 -4.03 32.27
N ILE A 40 -8.19 -3.80 32.49
CA ILE A 40 -7.15 -4.77 32.10
C ILE A 40 -7.33 -6.12 32.83
N ALA A 41 -7.87 -6.12 34.05
CA ALA A 41 -8.14 -7.33 34.81
C ALA A 41 -9.22 -8.19 34.13
N GLU A 42 -10.30 -7.58 33.64
CA GLU A 42 -11.35 -8.28 32.89
C GLU A 42 -10.82 -8.82 31.55
N LEU A 43 -9.95 -8.08 30.86
CA LEU A 43 -9.31 -8.57 29.63
C LEU A 43 -8.38 -9.75 29.90
N ASN A 44 -7.59 -9.70 30.98
CA ASN A 44 -6.73 -10.80 31.42
C ASN A 44 -7.56 -12.04 31.79
N ALA A 45 -8.64 -11.87 32.56
CA ALA A 45 -9.57 -12.95 32.87
C ALA A 45 -10.20 -13.54 31.60
N GLY A 46 -10.47 -12.66 30.62
CA GLY A 46 -10.90 -13.01 29.28
C GLY A 46 -9.97 -14.03 28.64
N VAL A 47 -8.63 -13.88 28.73
CA VAL A 47 -7.64 -14.80 28.13
C VAL A 47 -7.77 -16.22 28.67
N LEU A 48 -7.89 -16.34 29.99
CA LEU A 48 -7.94 -17.63 30.69
C LEU A 48 -9.30 -18.34 30.53
N ALA A 49 -10.35 -17.60 30.18
CA ALA A 49 -11.67 -18.16 29.95
C ALA A 49 -11.77 -18.86 28.58
N GLU A 50 -12.47 -19.99 28.51
CA GLU A 50 -12.80 -20.66 27.25
C GLU A 50 -13.68 -19.78 26.35
N THR A 51 -14.65 -19.08 26.95
CA THR A 51 -15.59 -18.19 26.25
C THR A 51 -15.74 -16.87 27.01
N ILE A 52 -15.95 -15.78 26.28
CA ILE A 52 -16.15 -14.45 26.86
C ILE A 52 -17.65 -14.16 26.95
N LYS A 53 -18.18 -14.23 28.18
CA LYS A 53 -19.61 -13.99 28.48
C LYS A 53 -19.92 -12.54 28.87
N ALA A 54 -18.91 -11.80 29.31
CA ALA A 54 -19.09 -10.42 29.76
C ALA A 54 -19.35 -9.50 28.55
N PRO A 55 -20.52 -8.83 28.47
CA PRO A 55 -20.91 -8.07 27.28
C PRO A 55 -20.03 -6.85 27.04
N ASN A 56 -19.59 -6.17 28.10
CA ASN A 56 -18.65 -5.06 28.04
C ASN A 56 -17.29 -5.48 27.45
N VAL A 57 -16.78 -6.66 27.84
CA VAL A 57 -15.55 -7.21 27.29
C VAL A 57 -15.74 -7.57 25.82
N ALA A 58 -16.85 -8.27 25.48
CA ALA A 58 -17.15 -8.66 24.12
C ALA A 58 -17.29 -7.46 23.18
N GLU A 59 -18.03 -6.43 23.60
CA GLU A 59 -18.21 -5.18 22.85
C GLU A 59 -16.87 -4.47 22.65
N PHE A 60 -16.03 -4.36 23.69
CA PHE A 60 -14.71 -3.74 23.57
C PHE A 60 -13.79 -4.50 22.60
N VAL A 61 -13.69 -5.83 22.69
CA VAL A 61 -12.78 -6.59 21.82
C VAL A 61 -13.29 -6.64 20.36
N GLN A 62 -14.60 -6.64 20.14
CA GLN A 62 -15.20 -6.47 18.82
C GLN A 62 -14.92 -5.07 18.26
N ALA A 63 -15.05 -4.03 19.07
CA ALA A 63 -14.68 -2.66 18.70
C ALA A 63 -13.16 -2.48 18.52
N CYS A 64 -12.33 -3.32 19.15
CA CYS A 64 -10.88 -3.22 19.07
C CYS A 64 -10.39 -3.29 17.62
N THR A 65 -9.67 -2.24 17.24
CA THR A 65 -9.15 -2.04 15.90
C THR A 65 -7.68 -2.43 15.80
N GLN A 66 -7.04 -2.98 16.83
CA GLN A 66 -5.62 -3.36 16.77
C GLN A 66 -4.67 -2.19 16.39
N CYS A 67 -4.97 -0.98 16.88
CA CYS A 67 -4.14 0.21 16.64
C CYS A 67 -2.79 0.23 17.38
N GLN A 68 -2.57 -0.74 18.29
CA GLN A 68 -1.32 -0.97 19.05
C GLN A 68 -0.89 0.13 20.02
N GLN A 69 -1.70 1.15 20.27
CA GLN A 69 -1.42 2.21 21.26
C GLN A 69 -1.26 1.67 22.69
N CYS A 70 -1.79 0.48 22.97
CA CYS A 70 -1.64 -0.21 24.25
C CYS A 70 -0.25 -0.82 24.50
N ILE A 71 0.60 -0.94 23.48
CA ILE A 71 1.94 -1.54 23.59
C ILE A 71 2.97 -0.56 24.20
N PRO A 72 3.24 0.62 23.61
CA PRO A 72 4.34 1.48 24.06
C PRO A 72 4.13 2.08 25.46
N VAL A 73 2.90 2.08 25.97
CA VAL A 73 2.57 2.58 27.30
C VAL A 73 2.67 1.52 28.39
N CYS A 74 2.91 0.25 28.04
CA CYS A 74 2.95 -0.81 29.03
C CYS A 74 4.29 -0.79 29.78
N PRO A 75 4.32 -0.53 31.11
CA PRO A 75 5.57 -0.46 31.87
C PRO A 75 6.28 -1.80 32.00
N ALA A 76 5.58 -2.90 31.70
CA ALA A 76 6.12 -4.25 31.70
C ALA A 76 6.49 -4.75 30.29
N ASP A 77 6.44 -3.88 29.27
CA ASP A 77 6.79 -4.18 27.87
C ASP A 77 5.99 -5.37 27.27
N LEU A 78 4.67 -5.36 27.46
CA LEU A 78 3.78 -6.46 27.08
C LEU A 78 2.97 -6.10 25.82
N HIS A 79 2.83 -7.04 24.87
CA HIS A 79 2.07 -6.84 23.64
C HIS A 79 0.55 -6.96 23.85
N ARG A 80 -0.03 -5.99 24.56
CA ARG A 80 -1.47 -5.95 24.89
C ARG A 80 -2.41 -6.02 23.68
N ALA A 81 -1.94 -5.68 22.50
CA ALA A 81 -2.69 -5.83 21.26
C ALA A 81 -2.98 -7.32 20.95
N ASP A 82 -2.00 -8.19 21.15
CA ASP A 82 -2.08 -9.64 20.93
C ASP A 82 -3.08 -10.29 21.91
N MET A 83 -3.06 -9.86 23.17
CA MET A 83 -4.04 -10.25 24.17
C MET A 83 -5.48 -9.89 23.75
N VAL A 84 -5.70 -8.66 23.28
CA VAL A 84 -7.03 -8.24 22.81
C VAL A 84 -7.41 -8.98 21.52
N LEU A 85 -6.45 -9.27 20.65
CA LEU A 85 -6.68 -10.06 19.44
C LEU A 85 -7.16 -11.47 19.81
N TRP A 86 -6.47 -12.14 20.74
CA TRP A 86 -6.86 -13.45 21.24
C TRP A 86 -8.30 -13.47 21.78
N ASN A 87 -8.65 -12.49 22.61
CA ASN A 87 -10.01 -12.37 23.13
C ASN A 87 -11.04 -12.06 22.04
N LYS A 88 -10.71 -11.19 21.08
CA LYS A 88 -11.56 -10.90 19.91
C LYS A 88 -11.88 -12.18 19.14
N MET A 89 -10.88 -13.01 18.91
CA MET A 89 -11.04 -14.28 18.19
C MET A 89 -11.95 -15.25 18.92
N LYS A 90 -11.91 -15.31 20.25
CA LYS A 90 -12.85 -16.13 21.02
C LYS A 90 -14.28 -15.65 20.89
N VAL A 91 -14.50 -14.34 20.87
CA VAL A 91 -15.84 -13.77 20.63
C VAL A 91 -16.32 -14.09 19.21
N GLU A 92 -15.46 -13.97 18.21
CA GLU A 92 -15.81 -14.29 16.82
C GLU A 92 -16.05 -15.79 16.59
N ASN A 93 -15.27 -16.66 17.25
CA ASN A 93 -15.48 -18.11 17.20
C ASN A 93 -16.83 -18.51 17.83
N ALA A 94 -17.29 -17.77 18.84
CA ALA A 94 -18.58 -17.97 19.49
C ALA A 94 -19.76 -17.30 18.75
N ALA A 95 -19.52 -16.64 17.62
CA ALA A 95 -20.58 -15.97 16.86
C ALA A 95 -21.62 -17.00 16.36
N PRO A 96 -22.92 -16.76 16.64
CA PRO A 96 -23.97 -17.68 16.23
C PRO A 96 -24.09 -17.73 14.71
N ASN A 97 -24.67 -18.82 14.20
CA ASN A 97 -25.07 -18.84 12.80
C ASN A 97 -26.13 -17.76 12.56
N GLN A 98 -25.85 -16.84 11.65
CA GLN A 98 -26.72 -15.72 11.33
C GLN A 98 -26.78 -15.50 9.83
N VAL A 99 -27.89 -14.95 9.34
CA VAL A 99 -28.04 -14.57 7.94
C VAL A 99 -27.08 -13.42 7.62
N MET A 100 -26.34 -13.57 6.53
CA MET A 100 -25.42 -12.55 6.05
C MET A 100 -26.22 -11.39 5.42
N PRO A 101 -25.89 -10.12 5.74
CA PRO A 101 -26.51 -8.97 5.10
C PRO A 101 -26.13 -8.92 3.62
N LEU A 102 -27.10 -8.62 2.76
CA LEU A 102 -26.92 -8.40 1.33
C LEU A 102 -26.99 -6.89 1.03
N GLN A 103 -25.91 -6.32 0.52
CA GLN A 103 -25.89 -4.95 0.06
C GLN A 103 -26.42 -4.85 -1.38
N ILE A 104 -27.40 -3.97 -1.60
CA ILE A 104 -27.96 -3.64 -2.92
C ILE A 104 -27.93 -2.12 -3.07
N GLY A 105 -26.95 -1.60 -3.80
CA GLY A 105 -26.65 -0.17 -3.83
C GLY A 105 -26.39 0.37 -2.41
N GLU A 106 -27.21 1.32 -1.96
CA GLU A 106 -27.15 1.90 -0.61
C GLU A 106 -28.04 1.19 0.42
N THR A 107 -28.82 0.19 -0.01
CA THR A 107 -29.74 -0.55 0.86
C THR A 107 -29.12 -1.87 1.33
N VAL A 108 -29.57 -2.34 2.50
CA VAL A 108 -29.15 -3.63 3.06
C VAL A 108 -30.39 -4.50 3.30
N THR A 109 -30.38 -5.71 2.75
CA THR A 109 -31.43 -6.73 2.91
C THR A 109 -30.84 -8.03 3.46
N GLN A 110 -31.65 -9.08 3.56
CA GLN A 110 -31.18 -10.40 3.97
C GLN A 110 -30.76 -11.22 2.75
N SER A 111 -29.55 -11.80 2.78
CA SER A 111 -29.14 -12.76 1.75
C SER A 111 -29.74 -14.15 2.02
N GLN A 112 -29.63 -15.04 1.05
CA GLN A 112 -29.89 -16.47 1.24
C GLN A 112 -28.78 -17.19 2.03
N TRP A 113 -27.65 -16.51 2.25
CA TRP A 113 -26.47 -17.09 2.86
C TRP A 113 -26.51 -16.88 4.37
N THR A 114 -26.31 -17.94 5.12
CA THR A 114 -25.93 -17.88 6.53
C THR A 114 -24.41 -17.98 6.68
N LEU A 115 -23.88 -17.52 7.82
CA LEU A 115 -22.45 -17.60 8.14
C LEU A 115 -21.90 -19.03 7.98
N ASP A 116 -22.64 -20.04 8.47
CA ASP A 116 -22.29 -21.46 8.34
C ASP A 116 -22.33 -21.92 6.88
N SER A 117 -23.43 -21.63 6.17
CA SER A 117 -23.63 -22.10 4.80
C SER A 117 -22.61 -21.51 3.81
N LEU A 118 -22.30 -20.22 3.94
CA LEU A 118 -21.33 -19.57 3.06
C LEU A 118 -19.91 -20.02 3.40
N SER A 119 -19.57 -20.17 4.70
CA SER A 119 -18.26 -20.71 5.08
C SER A 119 -18.04 -22.10 4.49
N THR A 120 -19.08 -22.95 4.50
CA THR A 120 -19.05 -24.29 3.91
C THR A 120 -18.89 -24.23 2.39
N TYR A 121 -19.67 -23.38 1.70
CA TYR A 121 -19.55 -23.21 0.26
C TYR A 121 -18.14 -22.76 -0.17
N LEU A 122 -17.56 -21.80 0.56
CA LEU A 122 -16.22 -21.28 0.26
C LEU A 122 -15.14 -22.37 0.29
N THR A 123 -15.25 -23.40 1.14
CA THR A 123 -14.28 -24.52 1.17
C THR A 123 -14.18 -25.28 -0.16
N GLN A 124 -15.20 -25.18 -1.02
CA GLN A 124 -15.24 -25.83 -2.33
C GLN A 124 -14.51 -25.02 -3.40
N ILE A 125 -14.23 -23.75 -3.14
CA ILE A 125 -13.53 -22.86 -4.07
C ILE A 125 -12.03 -23.15 -3.97
N PRO A 126 -11.31 -23.33 -5.10
CA PRO A 126 -9.88 -23.65 -5.11
C PRO A 126 -9.02 -22.70 -4.27
N LEU A 127 -9.41 -21.42 -4.20
CA LEU A 127 -8.77 -20.38 -3.38
C LEU A 127 -8.69 -20.73 -1.89
N PHE A 128 -9.72 -21.40 -1.35
CA PHE A 128 -9.84 -21.75 0.06
C PHE A 128 -9.65 -23.25 0.32
N ASN A 129 -9.03 -23.97 -0.62
CA ASN A 129 -8.75 -25.39 -0.45
C ASN A 129 -7.93 -25.63 0.83
N LYS A 130 -8.37 -26.59 1.66
CA LYS A 130 -7.78 -26.94 2.97
C LYS A 130 -7.83 -25.82 4.02
N VAL A 131 -8.61 -24.77 3.81
CA VAL A 131 -8.86 -23.76 4.84
C VAL A 131 -9.96 -24.27 5.76
N GLU A 132 -9.73 -24.25 7.07
CA GLU A 132 -10.73 -24.65 8.05
C GLU A 132 -11.93 -23.69 8.04
N SER A 133 -13.15 -24.25 8.14
CA SER A 133 -14.39 -23.46 8.12
C SER A 133 -14.39 -22.37 9.19
N LEU A 134 -13.79 -22.61 10.37
CA LEU A 134 -13.71 -21.61 11.44
C LEU A 134 -12.99 -20.33 10.99
N HIS A 135 -11.93 -20.44 10.19
CA HIS A 135 -11.19 -19.30 9.67
C HIS A 135 -12.03 -18.52 8.65
N LEU A 136 -12.77 -19.23 7.82
CA LEU A 136 -13.71 -18.64 6.85
C LEU A 136 -14.88 -17.95 7.56
N ARG A 137 -15.39 -18.51 8.66
CA ARG A 137 -16.43 -17.85 9.49
C ARG A 137 -15.94 -16.51 10.02
N ARG A 138 -14.76 -16.47 10.64
CA ARG A 138 -14.18 -15.21 11.15
C ARG A 138 -13.95 -14.19 10.03
N MET A 139 -13.47 -14.65 8.87
CA MET A 139 -13.30 -13.80 7.69
C MET A 139 -14.65 -13.13 7.33
N LEU A 140 -15.71 -13.94 7.21
CA LEU A 140 -17.04 -13.50 6.79
C LEU A 140 -17.67 -12.44 7.71
N LEU A 141 -17.36 -12.44 9.02
CA LEU A 141 -17.83 -11.40 9.95
C LEU A 141 -17.33 -9.98 9.58
N SER A 142 -16.31 -9.88 8.74
CA SER A 142 -15.74 -8.63 8.23
C SER A 142 -15.83 -8.48 6.70
N SER A 143 -16.69 -9.29 6.06
CA SER A 143 -16.89 -9.32 4.61
C SER A 143 -18.24 -8.73 4.23
N THR A 144 -18.37 -8.29 2.98
CA THR A 144 -19.64 -7.78 2.44
C THR A 144 -20.15 -8.70 1.34
N VAL A 145 -21.41 -9.12 1.42
CA VAL A 145 -22.10 -9.78 0.31
C VAL A 145 -22.85 -8.70 -0.46
N ARG A 146 -22.55 -8.54 -1.74
CA ARG A 146 -23.09 -7.46 -2.57
C ARG A 146 -23.80 -8.02 -3.80
N GLN A 147 -24.98 -7.50 -4.08
CA GLN A 147 -25.66 -7.71 -5.35
C GLN A 147 -25.34 -6.57 -6.31
N LEU A 148 -25.06 -6.94 -7.55
CA LEU A 148 -24.74 -6.05 -8.64
C LEU A 148 -25.85 -6.08 -9.67
N THR A 149 -26.16 -4.91 -10.22
CA THR A 149 -27.03 -4.77 -11.38
C THR A 149 -26.29 -5.09 -12.68
N SER A 150 -27.02 -5.33 -13.78
CA SER A 150 -26.38 -5.46 -15.10
C SER A 150 -25.64 -4.18 -15.45
N ASP A 151 -24.48 -4.32 -16.08
CA ASP A 151 -23.57 -3.25 -16.50
C ASP A 151 -22.91 -2.47 -15.34
N GLU A 152 -23.11 -2.92 -14.09
CA GLU A 152 -22.45 -2.34 -12.93
C GLU A 152 -20.97 -2.72 -12.90
N ILE A 153 -20.11 -1.71 -12.71
CA ILE A 153 -18.65 -1.86 -12.75
C ILE A 153 -18.13 -1.95 -11.32
N LEU A 154 -17.46 -3.07 -11.02
CA LEU A 154 -16.84 -3.33 -9.72
C LEU A 154 -15.52 -2.61 -9.56
N CYS A 155 -14.68 -2.62 -10.60
CA CYS A 155 -13.42 -1.90 -10.65
C CYS A 155 -13.04 -1.62 -12.10
N ARG A 156 -12.10 -0.69 -12.29
CA ARG A 156 -11.61 -0.28 -13.60
C ARG A 156 -10.12 -0.55 -13.71
N GLU A 157 -9.70 -0.93 -14.91
CA GLU A 157 -8.29 -0.97 -15.27
C GLU A 157 -7.61 0.37 -14.95
N GLY A 158 -6.42 0.30 -14.35
CA GLY A 158 -5.62 1.48 -13.97
C GLY A 158 -6.07 2.19 -12.69
N GLN A 159 -7.03 1.63 -11.94
CA GLN A 159 -7.48 2.19 -10.67
C GLN A 159 -7.10 1.33 -9.47
N TYR A 160 -6.91 1.96 -8.31
CA TYR A 160 -6.72 1.26 -7.05
C TYR A 160 -8.05 0.90 -6.40
N HIS A 161 -8.30 -0.39 -6.16
CA HIS A 161 -9.48 -0.84 -5.42
C HIS A 161 -9.12 -1.59 -4.13
N GLU A 162 -8.00 -2.30 -4.08
CA GLU A 162 -7.50 -3.05 -2.91
C GLU A 162 -8.53 -4.02 -2.29
N ARG A 163 -9.37 -4.64 -3.14
CA ARG A 163 -10.37 -5.62 -2.71
C ARG A 163 -10.20 -6.94 -3.45
N LEU A 164 -10.56 -8.03 -2.79
CA LEU A 164 -10.65 -9.34 -3.40
C LEU A 164 -12.14 -9.68 -3.56
N TYR A 165 -12.56 -9.94 -4.78
CA TYR A 165 -13.92 -10.30 -5.15
C TYR A 165 -14.02 -11.79 -5.45
N ILE A 166 -15.07 -12.44 -4.96
CA ILE A 166 -15.43 -13.82 -5.30
C ILE A 166 -16.84 -13.82 -5.86
N VAL A 167 -17.04 -14.39 -7.04
CA VAL A 167 -18.37 -14.51 -7.66
C VAL A 167 -19.12 -15.64 -6.95
N LEU A 168 -20.22 -15.31 -6.28
CA LEU A 168 -21.12 -16.29 -5.66
C LEU A 168 -22.23 -16.70 -6.63
N GLU A 169 -22.78 -15.75 -7.38
CA GLU A 169 -23.82 -15.96 -8.38
C GLU A 169 -23.67 -15.01 -9.56
N GLY A 170 -24.27 -15.38 -10.70
CA GLY A 170 -24.24 -14.56 -11.92
C GLY A 170 -22.93 -14.67 -12.68
N GLN A 171 -22.57 -13.61 -13.39
CA GLN A 171 -21.38 -13.59 -14.24
C GLN A 171 -20.77 -12.18 -14.29
N ILE A 172 -19.45 -12.13 -14.15
CA ILE A 172 -18.66 -10.89 -14.22
C ILE A 172 -17.72 -10.98 -15.43
N GLU A 173 -17.82 -10.02 -16.34
CA GLU A 173 -16.87 -9.88 -17.43
C GLU A 173 -15.59 -9.20 -16.95
N GLN A 174 -14.46 -9.72 -17.42
CA GLN A 174 -13.15 -9.08 -17.31
C GLN A 174 -12.74 -8.54 -18.67
N SER A 175 -12.36 -7.26 -18.75
CA SER A 175 -11.93 -6.59 -19.98
C SER A 175 -10.72 -5.68 -19.77
N VAL A 176 -10.01 -5.37 -20.86
CA VAL A 176 -8.91 -4.39 -20.92
C VAL A 176 -9.11 -3.43 -22.08
N LYS A 177 -8.52 -2.25 -22.05
CA LYS A 177 -8.47 -1.36 -23.22
C LYS A 177 -7.43 -1.83 -24.22
N ASP A 178 -7.83 -2.01 -25.47
CA ASP A 178 -6.92 -2.29 -26.57
C ASP A 178 -6.14 -1.04 -27.01
N SER A 179 -5.24 -1.19 -27.99
CA SER A 179 -4.43 -0.09 -28.53
C SER A 179 -5.25 1.02 -29.21
N SER A 180 -6.52 0.77 -29.53
CA SER A 180 -7.47 1.76 -30.05
C SER A 180 -8.31 2.43 -28.94
N GLY A 181 -8.12 2.01 -27.68
CA GLY A 181 -8.86 2.49 -26.52
C GLY A 181 -10.24 1.85 -26.34
N LYS A 182 -10.55 0.78 -27.09
CA LYS A 182 -11.82 0.04 -27.00
C LYS A 182 -11.69 -1.12 -26.02
N ASP A 183 -12.76 -1.42 -25.30
CA ASP A 183 -12.79 -2.56 -24.38
C ASP A 183 -12.72 -3.88 -25.16
N ALA A 184 -11.67 -4.64 -24.89
CA ALA A 184 -11.46 -6.01 -25.34
C ALA A 184 -11.79 -6.97 -24.19
N ARG A 185 -12.80 -7.82 -24.41
CA ARG A 185 -13.21 -8.87 -23.46
C ARG A 185 -12.12 -9.93 -23.35
N ILE A 186 -11.64 -10.17 -22.14
CA ILE A 186 -10.64 -11.20 -21.82
C ILE A 186 -11.34 -12.52 -21.48
N LEU A 187 -12.21 -12.51 -20.48
CA LEU A 187 -12.96 -13.69 -20.03
C LEU A 187 -14.25 -13.32 -19.31
N VAL A 188 -15.08 -14.34 -19.03
CA VAL A 188 -16.26 -14.21 -18.18
C VAL A 188 -16.07 -15.11 -16.96
N MET A 189 -16.09 -14.50 -15.77
CA MET A 189 -16.00 -15.15 -14.47
C MET A 189 -17.36 -15.73 -14.08
N ALA A 190 -17.37 -17.03 -13.81
CA ALA A 190 -18.53 -17.77 -13.31
C ALA A 190 -18.47 -17.93 -11.77
N PRO A 191 -19.55 -18.41 -11.11
CA PRO A 191 -19.54 -18.69 -9.68
C PRO A 191 -18.34 -19.54 -9.26
N GLY A 192 -17.69 -19.17 -8.14
CA GLY A 192 -16.43 -19.75 -7.66
C GLY A 192 -15.17 -19.07 -8.21
N SER A 193 -15.28 -18.21 -9.23
CA SER A 193 -14.15 -17.40 -9.72
C SER A 193 -13.83 -16.24 -8.78
N PHE A 194 -12.58 -15.75 -8.79
CA PHE A 194 -12.15 -14.63 -7.97
C PHE A 194 -11.15 -13.71 -8.71
N HIS A 195 -11.08 -12.45 -8.27
CA HIS A 195 -10.19 -11.41 -8.80
C HIS A 195 -9.78 -10.41 -7.72
N GLY A 196 -8.58 -9.85 -7.81
CA GLY A 196 -8.10 -8.75 -6.95
C GLY A 196 -6.91 -9.11 -6.07
N GLU A 197 -6.34 -10.31 -6.22
CA GLU A 197 -5.15 -10.76 -5.51
C GLU A 197 -3.93 -9.87 -5.79
N LEU A 198 -3.77 -9.38 -7.02
CA LEU A 198 -2.68 -8.47 -7.40
C LEU A 198 -2.84 -7.13 -6.67
N ALA A 199 -4.03 -6.53 -6.71
CA ALA A 199 -4.30 -5.26 -6.04
C ALA A 199 -4.12 -5.37 -4.52
N VAL A 200 -4.69 -6.41 -3.89
CA VAL A 200 -4.63 -6.60 -2.43
C VAL A 200 -3.21 -6.84 -1.93
N LEU A 201 -2.44 -7.71 -2.59
CA LEU A 201 -1.12 -8.10 -2.12
C LEU A 201 0.01 -7.21 -2.67
N GLY A 202 -0.15 -6.67 -3.88
CA GLY A 202 0.82 -5.83 -4.57
C GLY A 202 0.67 -4.35 -4.33
N ASN A 203 -0.47 -3.89 -3.80
CA ASN A 203 -0.77 -2.45 -3.69
C ASN A 203 -0.60 -1.74 -5.04
N GLN A 204 -1.15 -2.37 -6.06
CA GLN A 204 -1.07 -1.98 -7.47
C GLN A 204 -2.46 -1.66 -8.01
N GLU A 205 -2.49 -0.98 -9.15
CA GLU A 205 -3.70 -0.73 -9.92
C GLU A 205 -4.29 -2.04 -10.44
N GLU A 206 -5.61 -2.06 -10.62
CA GLU A 206 -6.28 -3.19 -11.24
C GLU A 206 -5.85 -3.35 -12.70
N SER A 207 -5.47 -4.56 -13.07
CA SER A 207 -5.05 -4.85 -14.45
C SER A 207 -6.22 -4.99 -15.43
N TYR A 208 -7.45 -5.01 -14.93
CA TYR A 208 -8.65 -5.24 -15.74
C TYR A 208 -9.84 -4.45 -15.20
N THR A 209 -10.77 -4.14 -16.09
CA THR A 209 -12.12 -3.68 -15.73
C THR A 209 -13.01 -4.89 -15.47
N LEU A 210 -13.77 -4.84 -14.37
CA LEU A 210 -14.74 -5.87 -14.01
C LEU A 210 -16.17 -5.33 -14.09
N THR A 211 -16.99 -5.94 -14.93
CA THR A 211 -18.38 -5.50 -15.19
C THR A 211 -19.35 -6.66 -15.02
N ALA A 212 -20.41 -6.48 -14.25
CA ALA A 212 -21.49 -7.47 -14.16
C ALA A 212 -22.29 -7.50 -15.47
N ILE A 213 -22.35 -8.64 -16.16
CA ILE A 213 -23.10 -8.76 -17.42
C ILE A 213 -24.58 -9.14 -17.21
N ARG A 214 -24.94 -9.40 -15.96
CA ARG A 214 -26.30 -9.72 -15.48
C ARG A 214 -26.33 -9.49 -13.97
N SER A 215 -27.52 -9.53 -13.37
CA SER A 215 -27.65 -9.54 -11.91
C SER A 215 -26.75 -10.62 -11.30
N SER A 216 -25.83 -10.21 -10.44
CA SER A 216 -24.76 -11.07 -9.91
C SER A 216 -24.57 -10.80 -8.42
N ILE A 217 -24.13 -11.82 -7.68
CA ILE A 217 -23.80 -11.68 -6.25
C ILE A 217 -22.33 -11.97 -6.06
N VAL A 218 -21.63 -11.05 -5.40
CA VAL A 218 -20.21 -11.18 -5.09
C VAL A 218 -19.97 -11.10 -3.58
N LEU A 219 -18.96 -11.85 -3.11
CA LEU A 219 -18.37 -11.65 -1.80
C LEU A 219 -17.18 -10.71 -1.96
N GLU A 220 -17.21 -9.61 -1.23
CA GLU A 220 -16.18 -8.59 -1.22
C GLU A 220 -15.36 -8.67 0.07
N LEU A 221 -14.05 -8.84 -0.08
CA LEU A 221 -13.08 -8.93 1.01
C LEU A 221 -12.15 -7.72 0.97
N THR A 222 -12.01 -7.04 2.11
CA THR A 222 -11.04 -5.95 2.25
C THR A 222 -9.61 -6.49 2.31
N LYS A 223 -8.62 -5.68 1.92
CA LYS A 223 -7.19 -5.99 2.11
C LYS A 223 -6.86 -6.44 3.53
N ALA A 224 -7.42 -5.78 4.56
CA ALA A 224 -7.23 -6.16 5.96
C ALA A 224 -7.76 -7.57 6.27
N THR A 225 -8.97 -7.90 5.78
CA THR A 225 -9.60 -9.22 5.91
C THR A 225 -8.75 -10.32 5.25
N VAL A 226 -8.24 -10.08 4.04
CA VAL A 226 -7.37 -11.03 3.33
C VAL A 226 -6.06 -11.24 4.07
N HIS A 227 -5.38 -10.17 4.50
CA HIS A 227 -4.13 -10.29 5.27
C HIS A 227 -4.32 -11.00 6.60
N ARG A 228 -5.45 -10.77 7.27
CA ARG A 228 -5.81 -11.51 8.49
C ARG A 228 -5.94 -13.00 8.21
N LEU A 229 -6.71 -13.39 7.19
CA LEU A 229 -6.85 -14.80 6.82
C LEU A 229 -5.51 -15.44 6.42
N LYS A 230 -4.61 -14.71 5.73
CA LYS A 230 -3.24 -15.19 5.45
C LYS A 230 -2.45 -15.45 6.72
N LYS A 231 -2.61 -14.66 7.79
CA LYS A 231 -1.95 -14.92 9.08
C LYS A 231 -2.53 -16.16 9.76
N GLU A 232 -3.85 -16.29 9.76
CA GLU A 232 -4.58 -17.36 10.43
C GLU A 232 -4.54 -18.72 9.70
N SER A 233 -4.35 -18.74 8.38
CA SER A 233 -4.37 -19.98 7.59
C SER A 233 -3.15 -20.09 6.68
N THR A 234 -2.24 -21.02 7.01
CA THR A 234 -1.09 -21.37 6.17
C THR A 234 -1.53 -21.91 4.79
N PRO A 235 -2.54 -22.80 4.67
CA PRO A 235 -3.05 -23.21 3.36
C PRO A 235 -3.50 -22.02 2.49
N PHE A 236 -4.29 -21.10 3.03
CA PHE A 236 -4.73 -19.92 2.29
C PHE A 236 -3.55 -19.03 1.89
N ARG A 237 -2.60 -18.80 2.80
CA ARG A 237 -1.38 -18.03 2.53
C ARG A 237 -0.61 -18.59 1.34
N ASN A 238 -0.37 -19.90 1.35
CA ASN A 238 0.38 -20.57 0.28
C ASN A 238 -0.35 -20.46 -1.07
N THR A 239 -1.66 -20.70 -1.08
CA THR A 239 -2.48 -20.58 -2.30
C THR A 239 -2.49 -19.14 -2.83
N MET A 240 -2.70 -18.15 -1.96
CA MET A 240 -2.67 -16.73 -2.33
C MET A 240 -1.31 -16.32 -2.87
N ASP A 241 -0.22 -16.70 -2.20
CA ASP A 241 1.14 -16.35 -2.61
C ASP A 241 1.49 -17.01 -3.95
N GLU A 242 1.08 -18.27 -4.18
CA GLU A 242 1.27 -18.95 -5.47
C GLU A 242 0.49 -18.26 -6.60
N LEU A 243 -0.79 -17.97 -6.38
CA LEU A 243 -1.63 -17.29 -7.37
C LEU A 243 -1.10 -15.90 -7.72
N TYR A 244 -0.72 -15.16 -6.69
CA TYR A 244 -0.13 -13.83 -6.81
C TYR A 244 1.16 -13.86 -7.61
N ARG A 245 2.08 -14.78 -7.29
CA ARG A 245 3.30 -15.00 -8.08
C ARG A 245 2.93 -15.31 -9.53
N ARG A 246 2.11 -16.33 -9.77
CA ARG A 246 1.76 -16.80 -11.12
C ARG A 246 1.12 -15.71 -11.98
N ARG A 247 0.15 -14.95 -11.44
CA ARG A 247 -0.54 -13.89 -12.17
C ARG A 247 0.32 -12.65 -12.38
N ALA A 248 1.14 -12.27 -11.40
CA ALA A 248 2.08 -11.17 -11.56
C ALA A 248 3.11 -11.50 -12.64
N LEU A 249 3.72 -12.68 -12.53
CA LEU A 249 4.64 -13.23 -13.52
C LEU A 249 4.06 -13.19 -14.93
N TRP A 250 2.83 -13.66 -15.08
CA TRP A 250 2.13 -13.63 -16.37
C TRP A 250 1.93 -12.21 -16.89
N THR A 251 1.47 -11.30 -16.03
CA THR A 251 1.20 -9.89 -16.38
C THR A 251 2.48 -9.19 -16.84
N TYR A 252 3.58 -9.30 -16.09
CA TYR A 252 4.85 -8.67 -16.45
C TYR A 252 5.54 -9.34 -17.63
N ALA A 253 5.42 -10.66 -17.78
CA ALA A 253 5.91 -11.33 -18.98
C ALA A 253 5.22 -10.77 -20.25
N ARG A 254 3.95 -10.38 -20.16
CA ARG A 254 3.23 -9.78 -21.30
C ARG A 254 3.52 -8.31 -21.51
N GLN A 255 3.84 -7.57 -20.46
CA GLN A 255 4.23 -6.15 -20.56
C GLN A 255 5.70 -5.97 -21.00
N SER A 256 6.55 -6.96 -20.74
CA SER A 256 7.95 -6.92 -21.16
C SER A 256 8.08 -7.01 -22.69
N PRO A 257 8.79 -6.08 -23.35
CA PRO A 257 9.10 -6.19 -24.78
C PRO A 257 9.81 -7.51 -25.14
N LEU A 258 10.53 -8.11 -24.19
CA LEU A 258 11.29 -9.34 -24.38
C LEU A 258 10.44 -10.61 -24.29
N LEU A 259 9.46 -10.65 -23.39
CA LEU A 259 8.69 -11.87 -23.10
C LEU A 259 7.29 -11.88 -23.74
N SER A 260 6.79 -10.73 -24.18
CA SER A 260 5.44 -10.57 -24.75
C SER A 260 5.18 -11.44 -25.98
N ALA A 261 6.21 -11.72 -26.78
CA ALA A 261 6.12 -12.52 -28.00
C ALA A 261 6.12 -14.04 -27.78
N LEU A 262 6.31 -14.52 -26.54
CA LEU A 262 6.39 -15.95 -26.26
C LEU A 262 5.02 -16.65 -26.23
N PRO A 263 4.91 -17.89 -26.73
CA PRO A 263 3.71 -18.70 -26.55
C PRO A 263 3.34 -18.89 -25.08
N GLU A 264 2.05 -19.01 -24.78
CA GLU A 264 1.53 -19.19 -23.42
C GLU A 264 2.16 -20.36 -22.67
N SER A 265 2.23 -21.52 -23.30
CA SER A 265 2.83 -22.73 -22.71
C SER A 265 4.30 -22.57 -22.32
N VAL A 266 5.03 -21.74 -23.07
CA VAL A 266 6.44 -21.46 -22.85
C VAL A 266 6.64 -20.53 -21.67
N VAL A 267 5.83 -19.46 -21.60
CA VAL A 267 5.79 -18.56 -20.44
C VAL A 267 5.46 -19.37 -19.19
N GLU A 268 4.39 -20.17 -19.21
CA GLU A 268 3.99 -21.00 -18.07
C GLU A 268 5.10 -21.91 -17.55
N ASN A 269 5.91 -22.51 -18.42
CA ASN A 269 7.02 -23.37 -17.98
C ASN A 269 8.09 -22.56 -17.24
N LEU A 270 8.48 -21.40 -17.76
CA LEU A 270 9.40 -20.49 -17.05
C LEU A 270 8.82 -20.05 -15.70
N LEU A 271 7.51 -19.75 -15.67
CA LEU A 271 6.84 -19.33 -14.45
C LEU A 271 6.85 -20.42 -13.39
N ARG A 272 6.69 -21.70 -13.76
CA ARG A 272 6.76 -22.84 -12.84
C ARG A 272 8.12 -22.98 -12.16
N GLN A 273 9.19 -22.63 -12.86
CA GLN A 273 10.57 -22.74 -12.35
C GLN A 273 11.00 -21.47 -11.59
N SER A 274 10.28 -20.37 -11.74
CA SER A 274 10.57 -19.10 -11.08
C SER A 274 10.13 -19.07 -9.62
N TYR A 275 10.77 -18.22 -8.82
CA TYR A 275 10.38 -17.94 -7.43
C TYR A 275 10.43 -16.45 -7.14
N LEU A 276 9.73 -16.04 -6.07
CA LEU A 276 9.71 -14.65 -5.62
C LEU A 276 10.74 -14.45 -4.51
N GLN A 277 11.61 -13.47 -4.69
CA GLN A 277 12.55 -13.01 -3.68
C GLN A 277 12.11 -11.63 -3.18
N VAL A 278 11.88 -11.54 -1.87
CA VAL A 278 11.52 -10.27 -1.20
C VAL A 278 12.77 -9.70 -0.56
N LEU A 279 13.12 -8.48 -0.92
CA LEU A 279 14.28 -7.75 -0.43
C LEU A 279 13.85 -6.62 0.50
N ARG A 280 14.54 -6.47 1.62
CA ARG A 280 14.43 -5.29 2.48
C ARG A 280 15.26 -4.14 1.91
N SER A 281 14.97 -2.92 2.33
CA SER A 281 15.81 -1.76 2.02
C SER A 281 17.26 -2.02 2.45
N GLY A 282 18.21 -1.79 1.55
CA GLY A 282 19.64 -2.06 1.69
C GLY A 282 20.08 -3.48 1.35
N GLU A 283 19.15 -4.43 1.19
CA GLU A 283 19.49 -5.83 0.90
C GLU A 283 20.01 -5.99 -0.53
N ILE A 284 21.05 -6.82 -0.70
CA ILE A 284 21.71 -7.02 -1.99
C ILE A 284 21.13 -8.26 -2.65
N LEU A 285 20.67 -8.12 -3.89
CA LEU A 285 20.16 -9.21 -4.70
C LEU A 285 21.30 -10.08 -5.26
N TYR A 286 22.31 -9.42 -5.84
CA TYR A 286 23.56 -10.05 -6.27
C TYR A 286 24.70 -9.02 -6.31
N ARG A 287 25.94 -9.51 -6.27
CA ARG A 287 27.14 -8.68 -6.35
C ARG A 287 27.85 -8.80 -7.68
N GLU A 288 28.56 -7.74 -8.04
CA GLU A 288 29.54 -7.76 -9.12
C GLU A 288 30.58 -8.86 -8.86
N GLY A 289 30.85 -9.66 -9.89
CA GLY A 289 31.74 -10.81 -9.83
C GLY A 289 31.07 -12.13 -9.40
N GLU A 290 29.81 -12.12 -8.95
CA GLU A 290 29.10 -13.36 -8.67
C GLU A 290 28.73 -14.10 -9.96
N SER A 291 28.99 -15.41 -9.99
CA SER A 291 28.78 -16.28 -11.16
C SER A 291 27.36 -16.83 -11.29
N GLN A 292 26.45 -16.45 -10.40
CA GLN A 292 25.05 -16.85 -10.52
C GLN A 292 24.46 -16.26 -11.80
N SER A 293 23.78 -17.10 -12.57
CA SER A 293 23.19 -16.70 -13.85
C SER A 293 21.69 -16.90 -13.74
N ASN A 294 20.96 -15.83 -13.45
CA ASN A 294 19.50 -15.84 -13.40
C ASN A 294 18.98 -14.65 -14.20
N LEU A 295 17.75 -14.77 -14.70
CA LEU A 295 17.00 -13.65 -15.24
C LEU A 295 16.06 -13.13 -14.15
N TYR A 296 16.04 -11.82 -13.96
CA TYR A 296 15.26 -11.17 -12.91
C TYR A 296 14.21 -10.27 -13.53
N ILE A 297 13.04 -10.20 -12.89
CA ILE A 297 12.00 -9.21 -13.21
C ILE A 297 11.69 -8.43 -11.94
N ALA A 298 11.93 -7.12 -11.98
CA ALA A 298 11.54 -6.22 -10.89
C ALA A 298 10.02 -6.13 -10.86
N ARG A 299 9.43 -6.48 -9.72
CA ARG A 299 7.98 -6.57 -9.58
C ARG A 299 7.42 -5.39 -8.78
N THR A 300 8.06 -5.05 -7.68
CA THR A 300 7.74 -3.85 -6.89
C THR A 300 9.03 -3.28 -6.29
N GLY A 301 8.99 -2.00 -5.96
CA GLY A 301 10.09 -1.30 -5.31
C GLY A 301 11.20 -0.88 -6.28
N PHE A 302 12.27 -0.37 -5.68
CA PHE A 302 13.37 0.25 -6.40
C PHE A 302 14.66 -0.51 -6.17
N LEU A 303 15.28 -0.94 -7.26
CA LEU A 303 16.57 -1.60 -7.23
C LEU A 303 17.63 -0.65 -7.77
N LYS A 304 18.73 -0.50 -7.03
CA LYS A 304 19.92 0.28 -7.39
C LYS A 304 20.94 -0.65 -8.04
N VAL A 305 21.44 -0.27 -9.21
CA VAL A 305 22.51 -0.97 -9.92
C VAL A 305 23.81 -0.21 -9.72
N THR A 306 24.80 -0.83 -9.10
CA THR A 306 26.12 -0.23 -8.88
C THR A 306 27.22 -1.02 -9.57
N ARG A 307 28.33 -0.34 -9.87
CA ARG A 307 29.57 -0.95 -10.33
C ARG A 307 30.74 -0.36 -9.57
N ARG A 308 31.69 -1.18 -9.18
CA ARG A 308 32.88 -0.69 -8.48
C ARG A 308 33.87 -0.07 -9.48
N VAL A 309 34.29 1.15 -9.21
CA VAL A 309 35.30 1.88 -10.00
C VAL A 309 36.34 2.42 -9.02
N GLY A 310 37.48 1.72 -8.92
CA GLY A 310 38.48 1.98 -7.87
C GLY A 310 37.91 1.72 -6.47
N ASP A 311 38.03 2.70 -5.58
CA ASP A 311 37.52 2.63 -4.20
C ASP A 311 36.06 3.14 -4.05
N SER A 312 35.43 3.59 -5.14
CA SER A 312 34.07 4.12 -5.11
C SER A 312 33.08 3.20 -5.83
N GLU A 313 31.83 3.19 -5.35
CA GLU A 313 30.72 2.57 -6.07
C GLU A 313 30.04 3.60 -6.96
N LEU A 314 29.97 3.29 -8.26
CA LEU A 314 29.29 4.09 -9.24
C LEU A 314 27.89 3.54 -9.47
N VAL A 315 26.86 4.33 -9.20
CA VAL A 315 25.50 3.99 -9.64
C VAL A 315 25.42 4.10 -11.16
N ILE A 316 25.02 2.99 -11.80
CA ILE A 316 24.79 2.92 -13.24
C ILE A 316 23.34 3.30 -13.55
N GLN A 317 22.39 2.61 -12.93
CA GLN A 317 20.97 2.80 -13.21
C GLN A 317 20.12 2.28 -12.07
N TYR A 318 18.80 2.37 -12.24
CA TYR A 318 17.81 1.80 -11.34
C TYR A 318 16.86 0.91 -12.12
N PHE A 319 16.36 -0.14 -11.48
CA PHE A 319 15.25 -0.94 -11.96
C PHE A 319 14.00 -0.69 -11.13
N ARG A 320 12.85 -0.72 -11.79
CA ARG A 320 11.50 -0.56 -11.26
C ARG A 320 10.57 -1.67 -11.78
N GLU A 321 9.35 -1.68 -11.28
CA GLU A 321 8.27 -2.56 -11.76
C GLU A 321 8.26 -2.71 -13.29
N GLY A 322 8.33 -3.97 -13.75
CA GLY A 322 8.35 -4.35 -15.17
C GLY A 322 9.75 -4.52 -15.77
N ASP A 323 10.80 -3.97 -15.16
CA ASP A 323 12.16 -4.07 -15.71
C ASP A 323 12.70 -5.50 -15.63
N VAL A 324 13.24 -5.98 -16.75
CA VAL A 324 13.89 -7.30 -16.89
C VAL A 324 15.41 -7.12 -16.95
N PHE A 325 16.14 -7.83 -16.09
CA PHE A 325 17.60 -7.68 -15.97
C PHE A 325 18.31 -9.00 -15.63
N GLY A 326 19.65 -8.99 -15.65
CA GLY A 326 20.47 -10.20 -15.47
C GLY A 326 20.71 -11.01 -16.75
N ALA A 327 20.14 -10.62 -17.88
CA ALA A 327 20.25 -11.34 -19.15
C ALA A 327 21.72 -11.59 -19.59
N SER A 328 22.63 -10.64 -19.37
CA SER A 328 24.04 -10.79 -19.75
C SER A 328 24.73 -11.98 -19.08
N SER A 329 24.47 -12.25 -17.79
CA SER A 329 25.13 -13.38 -17.11
C SER A 329 24.65 -14.72 -17.68
N VAL A 330 23.35 -14.84 -17.96
CA VAL A 330 22.76 -16.03 -18.61
C VAL A 330 23.24 -16.21 -20.06
N LEU A 331 23.22 -15.16 -20.88
CA LEU A 331 23.53 -15.25 -22.32
C LEU A 331 25.00 -15.52 -22.60
N PHE A 332 25.88 -14.88 -21.83
CA PHE A 332 27.33 -14.94 -22.06
C PHE A 332 28.05 -15.88 -21.09
N LYS A 333 27.32 -16.51 -20.16
CA LYS A 333 27.87 -17.39 -19.11
C LYS A 333 29.02 -16.74 -18.35
N GLN A 334 28.83 -15.46 -18.01
CA GLN A 334 29.82 -14.63 -17.33
C GLN A 334 29.30 -14.17 -15.97
N ALA A 335 30.22 -13.85 -15.07
CA ALA A 335 29.88 -13.24 -13.80
C ALA A 335 29.15 -11.90 -13.98
N HIS A 336 28.33 -11.53 -13.00
CA HIS A 336 27.64 -10.24 -13.01
C HIS A 336 28.65 -9.09 -13.11
N THR A 337 28.44 -8.17 -14.06
CA THR A 337 29.29 -6.98 -14.28
C THR A 337 28.91 -5.79 -13.39
N THR A 338 27.87 -5.95 -12.57
CA THR A 338 27.31 -4.94 -11.67
C THR A 338 26.78 -5.64 -10.40
N SER A 339 26.58 -4.86 -9.34
CA SER A 339 25.82 -5.28 -8.15
C SER A 339 24.41 -4.70 -8.23
N VAL A 340 23.42 -5.41 -7.68
CA VAL A 340 22.05 -4.91 -7.55
C VAL A 340 21.59 -5.01 -6.11
N SER A 341 21.06 -3.92 -5.58
CA SER A 341 20.54 -3.85 -4.21
C SER A 341 19.19 -3.13 -4.14
N ALA A 342 18.38 -3.47 -3.15
CA ALA A 342 17.09 -2.86 -2.96
C ALA A 342 17.23 -1.52 -2.22
N ASN A 343 16.76 -0.44 -2.81
CA ASN A 343 16.73 0.88 -2.19
C ASN A 343 15.43 1.11 -1.39
N THR A 344 14.40 0.33 -1.68
CA THR A 344 13.16 0.23 -0.90
C THR A 344 12.88 -1.23 -0.59
N ARG A 345 11.81 -1.55 0.14
CA ARG A 345 11.27 -2.92 0.07
C ARG A 345 11.00 -3.21 -1.40
N ALA A 346 11.55 -4.31 -1.90
CA ALA A 346 11.41 -4.70 -3.29
C ALA A 346 11.03 -6.17 -3.40
N GLU A 347 10.27 -6.49 -4.42
CA GLU A 347 9.98 -7.88 -4.76
C GLU A 347 10.52 -8.14 -6.16
N VAL A 348 11.29 -9.22 -6.29
CA VAL A 348 11.96 -9.59 -7.51
C VAL A 348 11.58 -11.02 -7.84
N ILE A 349 11.09 -11.20 -9.05
CA ILE A 349 10.92 -12.52 -9.64
C ILE A 349 12.30 -13.00 -10.08
N VAL A 350 12.68 -14.19 -9.64
CA VAL A 350 13.92 -14.85 -10.05
C VAL A 350 13.56 -16.03 -10.94
N ILE A 351 14.04 -16.01 -12.18
CA ILE A 351 13.94 -17.12 -13.13
C ILE A 351 15.33 -17.76 -13.21
N PRO A 352 15.47 -19.04 -12.79
CA PRO A 352 16.74 -19.75 -12.84
C PRO A 352 17.36 -19.73 -14.25
N GLY A 353 18.67 -19.49 -14.37
CA GLY A 353 19.33 -19.42 -15.68
C GLY A 353 19.19 -20.68 -16.51
N GLU A 354 19.19 -21.86 -15.88
CA GLU A 354 18.99 -23.15 -16.55
C GLU A 354 17.66 -23.18 -17.33
N ALA A 355 16.58 -22.67 -16.71
CA ALA A 355 15.26 -22.55 -17.33
C ALA A 355 15.28 -21.62 -18.55
N VAL A 356 16.04 -20.53 -18.45
CA VAL A 356 16.20 -19.53 -19.52
C VAL A 356 17.07 -20.09 -20.64
N GLU A 357 18.13 -20.83 -20.35
CA GLU A 357 18.99 -21.46 -21.35
C GLU A 357 18.24 -22.49 -22.19
N GLU A 358 17.41 -23.33 -21.55
CA GLU A 358 16.53 -24.28 -22.23
C GLU A 358 15.58 -23.55 -23.20
N LEU A 359 14.94 -22.49 -22.72
CA LEU A 359 14.06 -21.63 -23.51
C LEU A 359 14.76 -21.03 -24.73
N LEU A 360 15.95 -20.44 -24.52
CA LEU A 360 16.69 -19.74 -25.57
C LEU A 360 17.20 -20.71 -26.64
N SER A 361 17.51 -21.95 -26.25
CA SER A 361 17.88 -23.02 -27.17
C SER A 361 16.71 -23.42 -28.06
N ALA A 362 15.49 -23.43 -27.52
CA ALA A 362 14.26 -23.70 -28.27
C ALA A 362 13.75 -22.51 -29.10
N ASN A 363 14.19 -21.27 -28.80
CA ASN A 363 13.67 -20.04 -29.42
C ASN A 363 14.80 -19.11 -29.92
N PRO A 364 15.38 -19.37 -31.11
CA PRO A 364 16.50 -18.58 -31.64
C PRO A 364 16.21 -17.09 -31.85
N THR A 365 14.96 -16.74 -32.21
CA THR A 365 14.53 -15.34 -32.39
C THR A 365 14.58 -14.58 -31.06
N LEU A 366 14.01 -15.16 -30.00
CA LEU A 366 14.07 -14.62 -28.65
C LEU A 366 15.52 -14.44 -28.19
N ARG A 367 16.38 -15.43 -28.44
CA ARG A 367 17.80 -15.37 -28.13
C ARG A 367 18.48 -14.17 -28.77
N ARG A 368 18.17 -13.87 -30.05
CA ARG A 368 18.71 -12.71 -30.75
C ARG A 368 18.25 -11.40 -30.13
N ASP A 369 16.98 -11.28 -29.77
CA ASP A 369 16.40 -10.06 -29.21
C ASP A 369 16.96 -9.79 -27.80
N LEU A 370 17.11 -10.82 -26.98
CA LEU A 370 17.78 -10.76 -25.68
C LEU A 370 19.26 -10.35 -25.78
N ILE A 371 20.00 -10.86 -26.78
CA ILE A 371 21.39 -10.44 -27.04
C ILE A 371 21.45 -8.95 -27.40
N LYS A 372 20.50 -8.45 -28.19
CA LYS A 372 20.45 -7.04 -28.58
C LYS A 372 20.24 -6.13 -27.37
N GLU A 373 19.30 -6.46 -26.48
CA GLU A 373 19.06 -5.70 -25.25
C GLU A 373 20.23 -5.80 -24.26
N ALA A 374 20.82 -6.99 -24.09
CA ALA A 374 22.00 -7.17 -23.24
C ALA A 374 23.18 -6.28 -23.69
N LYS A 375 23.45 -6.23 -25.00
CA LYS A 375 24.48 -5.35 -25.57
C LYS A 375 24.17 -3.87 -25.37
N ARG A 376 22.92 -3.46 -25.60
CA ARG A 376 22.47 -2.07 -25.37
C ARG A 376 22.72 -1.64 -23.92
N ASN A 377 22.42 -2.51 -22.96
CA ASN A 377 22.66 -2.24 -21.54
C ASN A 377 24.17 -2.18 -21.20
N GLU A 378 24.99 -3.04 -21.80
CA GLU A 378 26.46 -2.98 -21.64
C GLU A 378 27.07 -1.69 -22.22
N GLU A 379 26.59 -1.22 -23.37
CA GLU A 379 27.01 0.05 -23.97
C GLU A 379 26.62 1.26 -23.10
N LEU A 380 25.43 1.22 -22.48
CA LEU A 380 25.00 2.20 -21.47
C LEU A 380 25.94 2.22 -20.26
N ILE A 381 26.33 1.04 -19.76
CA ILE A 381 27.28 0.89 -18.64
C ILE A 381 28.65 1.49 -19.00
N GLN A 382 29.15 1.23 -20.22
CA GLN A 382 30.47 1.70 -20.68
C GLN A 382 30.50 3.21 -20.94
N SER A 383 29.43 3.76 -21.52
CA SER A 383 29.33 5.19 -21.83
C SER A 383 29.23 6.06 -20.57
N GLN A 384 28.47 5.63 -19.56
CA GLN A 384 28.31 6.38 -18.31
C GLN A 384 29.53 6.31 -17.39
N SER A 385 30.23 5.17 -17.36
CA SER A 385 31.50 5.03 -16.61
C SER A 385 32.58 5.96 -17.20
N SER A 386 32.68 6.03 -18.52
CA SER A 386 33.65 6.89 -19.22
C SER A 386 33.39 8.39 -19.02
N GLN A 387 32.12 8.82 -18.98
CA GLN A 387 31.76 10.23 -18.81
C GLN A 387 31.98 10.77 -17.39
N ARG A 388 31.80 9.95 -16.34
CA ARG A 388 32.01 10.38 -14.94
C ARG A 388 33.47 10.34 -14.51
N LEU A 389 34.29 9.43 -15.05
CA LEU A 389 35.74 9.42 -14.85
C LEU A 389 36.45 10.67 -15.42
N ALA A 390 35.81 11.38 -16.36
CA ALA A 390 36.34 12.60 -16.98
C ALA A 390 36.00 13.91 -16.24
N LYS A 391 35.15 13.88 -15.20
CA LYS A 391 34.85 15.07 -14.38
C LYS A 391 35.26 14.81 -12.93
N PRO A 392 36.31 15.47 -12.42
CA PRO A 392 36.58 15.47 -10.98
C PRO A 392 35.33 16.01 -10.28
N GLN A 393 34.89 15.33 -9.21
CA GLN A 393 34.01 15.94 -8.22
C GLN A 393 34.75 17.18 -7.69
N ALA A 394 34.40 18.35 -8.22
CA ALA A 394 34.97 19.60 -7.77
C ALA A 394 34.63 19.76 -6.29
N ALA A 395 35.67 19.67 -5.47
CA ALA A 395 35.63 20.05 -4.07
C ALA A 395 35.00 21.42 -3.92
N LEU A 396 34.24 21.58 -2.84
CA LEU A 396 33.70 22.85 -2.36
C LEU A 396 34.83 23.87 -2.19
N THR A 397 35.06 24.72 -3.17
CA THR A 397 35.72 26.01 -2.97
C THR A 397 34.89 27.11 -3.60
N SER A 398 34.47 28.02 -2.74
CA SER A 398 33.70 29.22 -3.04
C SER A 398 34.47 30.12 -4.00
N THR A 399 33.91 30.38 -5.17
CA THR A 399 34.17 31.65 -5.86
C THR A 399 32.93 32.07 -6.63
N MET A 400 32.50 33.31 -6.40
CA MET A 400 31.33 33.93 -7.01
C MET A 400 31.51 34.08 -8.52
N GLY A 401 30.51 33.66 -9.30
CA GLY A 401 30.39 34.06 -10.70
C GLY A 401 29.82 32.99 -11.64
N MET A 402 28.58 33.24 -12.08
CA MET A 402 27.91 32.75 -13.30
C MET A 402 27.61 31.24 -13.46
N THR A 403 26.30 30.98 -13.57
CA THR A 403 25.64 29.83 -14.25
C THR A 403 26.28 28.46 -14.05
N THR A 404 26.10 27.89 -12.86
CA THR A 404 26.35 26.46 -12.62
C THR A 404 25.02 25.71 -12.69
N THR A 405 24.78 25.01 -13.80
CA THR A 405 23.74 23.98 -13.89
C THR A 405 24.08 22.88 -12.91
N MET A 406 23.43 22.84 -11.75
CA MET A 406 23.63 21.79 -10.76
C MET A 406 22.86 20.53 -11.18
N SER A 407 23.60 19.50 -11.58
CA SER A 407 23.07 18.15 -11.70
C SER A 407 22.94 17.55 -10.29
N ILE A 408 21.74 17.59 -9.71
CA ILE A 408 21.44 16.80 -8.50
C ILE A 408 21.57 15.32 -8.89
N GLY A 409 22.35 14.53 -8.15
CA GLY A 409 22.42 13.09 -8.39
C GLY A 409 21.14 12.42 -7.89
N ILE A 410 20.55 11.52 -8.69
CA ILE A 410 19.41 10.68 -8.29
C ILE A 410 19.64 9.97 -6.94
N GLU A 411 20.90 9.67 -6.62
CA GLU A 411 21.34 9.05 -5.38
C GLU A 411 20.91 9.83 -4.12
N GLY A 412 21.14 11.15 -4.08
CA GLY A 412 20.73 11.97 -2.94
C GLY A 412 19.20 12.09 -2.79
N LEU A 413 18.45 11.93 -3.89
CA LEU A 413 16.98 11.89 -3.86
C LEU A 413 16.46 10.54 -3.35
N LEU A 414 17.14 9.45 -3.67
CA LEU A 414 16.76 8.10 -3.25
C LEU A 414 17.05 7.79 -1.79
N ASP A 415 18.22 8.17 -1.29
CA ASP A 415 18.59 7.99 0.13
C ASP A 415 17.62 8.74 1.06
N GLN A 416 16.99 9.78 0.54
CA GLN A 416 16.03 10.62 1.26
C GLN A 416 14.56 10.24 0.98
N GLY A 417 14.36 9.11 0.27
CA GLY A 417 13.04 8.55 -0.06
C GLY A 417 12.16 9.46 -0.93
N ILE A 418 12.75 10.44 -1.63
CA ILE A 418 12.00 11.41 -2.45
C ILE A 418 11.31 10.69 -3.62
N ILE A 419 11.98 9.70 -4.19
CA ILE A 419 11.51 8.99 -5.38
C ILE A 419 10.37 7.99 -5.09
N GLN A 420 10.08 7.69 -3.82
CA GLN A 420 8.94 6.84 -3.44
C GLN A 420 7.57 7.53 -3.58
N GLY A 421 7.54 8.85 -3.78
CA GLY A 421 6.31 9.62 -3.92
C GLY A 421 5.78 9.68 -5.36
N HIS A 422 4.46 9.77 -5.54
CA HIS A 422 3.87 10.14 -6.83
C HIS A 422 3.81 11.66 -7.02
N GLU A 423 3.74 12.41 -5.92
CA GLU A 423 3.48 13.84 -5.93
C GLU A 423 4.33 14.58 -4.91
N LEU A 424 5.34 15.32 -5.39
CA LEU A 424 6.25 16.09 -4.54
C LEU A 424 5.97 17.59 -4.66
N LEU A 425 5.79 18.24 -3.51
CA LEU A 425 5.89 19.69 -3.45
C LEU A 425 7.38 20.07 -3.46
N VAL A 426 7.76 21.00 -4.35
CA VAL A 426 9.11 21.54 -4.47
C VAL A 426 9.02 23.06 -4.45
N ILE A 427 9.90 23.72 -3.70
CA ILE A 427 10.01 25.17 -3.62
C ILE A 427 11.39 25.59 -4.11
N ASN A 428 11.44 26.38 -5.18
CA ASN A 428 12.68 26.99 -5.66
C ASN A 428 13.07 28.16 -4.76
N THR A 429 14.09 27.97 -3.91
CA THR A 429 14.56 28.96 -2.95
C THR A 429 15.32 30.11 -3.59
N ALA A 430 15.76 30.00 -4.86
CA ALA A 430 16.39 31.12 -5.57
C ALA A 430 15.40 32.25 -5.91
N ILE A 431 14.10 31.93 -6.02
CA ILE A 431 13.03 32.91 -6.32
C ILE A 431 12.02 33.04 -5.18
N CYS A 432 12.03 32.15 -4.19
CA CYS A 432 11.14 32.21 -3.04
C CYS A 432 11.43 33.44 -2.16
N THR A 433 10.41 34.24 -1.88
CA THR A 433 10.50 35.44 -1.02
C THR A 433 10.29 35.14 0.47
N ASN A 434 10.13 33.87 0.85
CA ASN A 434 9.84 33.45 2.22
C ASN A 434 8.56 34.02 2.87
N CYS A 435 7.59 34.48 2.06
CA CYS A 435 6.34 35.10 2.52
C CYS A 435 5.33 34.19 3.23
N ASN A 436 5.57 32.88 3.36
CA ASN A 436 4.64 31.87 3.92
C ASN A 436 3.30 31.66 3.20
N ASN A 437 2.98 32.38 2.12
CA ASN A 437 1.67 32.24 1.45
C ASN A 437 1.29 30.81 1.05
N CYS A 438 2.25 29.92 0.74
CA CYS A 438 1.95 28.53 0.41
C CYS A 438 1.39 27.72 1.60
N VAL A 439 1.80 28.06 2.83
CA VAL A 439 1.28 27.48 4.09
C VAL A 439 -0.08 28.08 4.39
N ASP A 440 -0.17 29.42 4.42
CA ASP A 440 -1.40 30.10 4.80
C ASP A 440 -2.56 29.80 3.83
N SER A 441 -2.28 29.68 2.53
CA SER A 441 -3.30 29.33 1.54
C SER A 441 -3.79 27.90 1.73
N CYS A 442 -2.91 26.99 2.18
CA CYS A 442 -3.29 25.63 2.52
C CYS A 442 -4.20 25.60 3.76
N GLU A 443 -3.82 26.32 4.81
CA GLU A 443 -4.60 26.44 6.04
C GLU A 443 -5.98 27.06 5.80
N ARG A 444 -6.06 28.20 5.11
CA ARG A 444 -7.34 28.85 4.77
C ARG A 444 -8.29 27.92 4.01
N ARG A 445 -7.76 27.03 3.17
CA ARG A 445 -8.57 26.09 2.39
C ARG A 445 -9.04 24.88 3.21
N HIS A 446 -8.22 24.43 4.15
CA HIS A 446 -8.41 23.12 4.78
C HIS A 446 -8.58 23.16 6.31
N GLY A 447 -8.61 24.34 6.93
CA GLY A 447 -8.72 24.55 8.38
C GLY A 447 -7.40 24.42 9.12
N HIS A 448 -6.53 23.51 8.68
CA HIS A 448 -5.16 23.35 9.16
C HIS A 448 -4.19 23.30 7.98
N SER A 449 -3.00 23.87 8.12
CA SER A 449 -1.97 23.68 7.11
C SER A 449 -1.59 22.20 7.02
N ARG A 450 -1.50 21.70 5.78
CA ARG A 450 -1.10 20.32 5.47
C ARG A 450 0.34 20.23 4.97
N LEU A 451 1.10 21.31 5.11
CA LEU A 451 2.52 21.40 4.80
C LEU A 451 3.27 22.32 5.77
N GLU A 452 4.56 22.07 5.93
CA GLU A 452 5.51 22.96 6.60
C GLU A 452 6.65 23.31 5.66
N ARG A 453 7.09 24.57 5.61
CA ARG A 453 8.27 25.00 4.81
C ARG A 453 9.60 24.61 5.44
N ARG A 454 9.64 23.46 6.11
CA ARG A 454 10.83 22.79 6.62
C ARG A 454 10.96 21.48 5.87
N GLY A 455 12.15 20.96 5.71
CA GLY A 455 12.36 19.70 5.00
C GLY A 455 13.75 19.64 4.38
N LEU A 456 13.90 18.74 3.42
CA LEU A 456 15.18 18.51 2.76
C LEU A 456 15.48 19.66 1.79
N GLN A 457 16.65 20.26 1.93
CA GLN A 457 17.14 21.28 1.01
C GLN A 457 18.33 20.75 0.22
N MET A 458 18.25 20.86 -1.11
CA MET A 458 19.30 20.47 -2.03
C MET A 458 19.57 21.63 -2.99
N GLY A 459 20.65 22.37 -2.75
CA GLY A 459 20.94 23.61 -3.47
C GLY A 459 19.79 24.61 -3.33
N ASN A 460 19.24 25.02 -4.48
CA ASN A 460 18.13 25.97 -4.55
C ASN A 460 16.74 25.31 -4.53
N LEU A 461 16.64 24.02 -4.21
CA LEU A 461 15.36 23.32 -4.12
C LEU A 461 15.10 22.87 -2.69
N LEU A 462 13.97 23.29 -2.16
CA LEU A 462 13.43 22.84 -0.89
C LEU A 462 12.31 21.84 -1.17
N PHE A 463 12.40 20.67 -0.56
CA PHE A 463 11.36 19.64 -0.51
C PHE A 463 10.69 19.74 0.87
N PRO A 464 9.64 20.57 1.02
CA PRO A 464 8.95 20.76 2.29
C PRO A 464 8.30 19.48 2.81
N THR A 465 8.08 19.43 4.13
CA THR A 465 7.26 18.43 4.81
C THR A 465 5.82 18.56 4.30
N ALA A 466 5.48 17.73 3.32
CA ALA A 466 4.16 17.59 2.74
C ALA A 466 4.00 16.14 2.25
N CYS A 467 2.81 15.57 2.38
CA CYS A 467 2.55 14.19 1.96
C CYS A 467 2.98 13.96 0.49
N ARG A 468 3.71 12.87 0.28
CA ARG A 468 4.31 12.48 -1.00
C ARG A 468 3.43 11.53 -1.84
N HIS A 469 2.30 11.09 -1.29
CA HIS A 469 1.40 10.10 -1.92
C HIS A 469 2.19 8.85 -2.40
N CYS A 470 2.84 8.19 -1.44
CA CYS A 470 3.81 7.13 -1.72
C CYS A 470 3.20 5.95 -2.48
N GLU A 471 4.01 5.33 -3.32
CA GLU A 471 3.66 4.10 -4.04
C GLU A 471 3.39 2.93 -3.10
N ASP A 472 4.26 2.75 -2.09
CA ASP A 472 4.08 1.81 -0.99
C ASP A 472 3.90 2.56 0.35
N PRO A 473 2.67 3.03 0.65
CA PRO A 473 2.42 3.84 1.82
C PRO A 473 2.21 3.01 3.08
N VAL A 474 3.23 3.02 3.95
CA VAL A 474 3.16 2.41 5.29
C VAL A 474 1.98 2.94 6.12
N CYS A 475 1.53 4.18 5.86
CA CYS A 475 0.39 4.77 6.54
C CYS A 475 -0.95 4.07 6.24
N LEU A 476 -1.10 3.32 5.13
CA LEU A 476 -2.30 2.52 4.84
C LEU A 476 -2.45 1.29 5.75
N LEU A 477 -1.47 0.99 6.61
CA LEU A 477 -1.61 0.02 7.72
C LEU A 477 -2.56 0.51 8.83
N CYS A 478 -3.42 1.49 8.53
CA CYS A 478 -4.45 1.98 9.42
C CYS A 478 -5.57 0.95 9.53
N SER A 479 -5.78 0.48 10.74
CA SER A 479 -6.67 -0.62 11.01
C SER A 479 -8.16 -0.25 11.10
N VAL A 480 -8.49 1.03 10.90
CA VAL A 480 -9.86 1.56 10.88
C VAL A 480 -10.27 2.12 9.53
N ASN A 481 -9.44 1.97 8.49
CA ASN A 481 -9.66 2.66 7.20
C ASN A 481 -9.85 4.18 7.38
N GLY A 482 -9.17 4.76 8.38
CA GLY A 482 -9.12 6.21 8.62
C GLY A 482 -8.21 6.94 7.64
N ILE A 483 -7.38 6.19 6.93
CA ILE A 483 -6.62 6.63 5.77
C ILE A 483 -6.78 5.55 4.70
N VAL A 484 -7.13 5.96 3.49
CA VAL A 484 -7.47 5.07 2.37
C VAL A 484 -6.74 5.54 1.12
N ARG A 485 -6.60 4.65 0.15
CA ARG A 485 -6.22 5.02 -1.21
C ARG A 485 -7.48 5.16 -2.05
N THR A 486 -7.64 6.29 -2.73
CA THR A 486 -8.70 6.48 -3.73
C THR A 486 -8.38 5.71 -5.01
N PRO A 487 -9.37 5.51 -5.90
CA PRO A 487 -9.14 4.89 -7.20
C PRO A 487 -8.03 5.53 -8.04
N ASP A 488 -7.86 6.85 -7.93
CA ASP A 488 -6.83 7.60 -8.67
C ASP A 488 -5.45 7.56 -7.98
N GLY A 489 -5.28 6.72 -6.96
CA GLY A 489 -4.02 6.54 -6.24
C GLY A 489 -3.76 7.57 -5.13
N GLU A 490 -4.64 8.56 -4.96
CA GLU A 490 -4.54 9.54 -3.89
C GLU A 490 -4.76 8.87 -2.53
N ILE A 491 -3.77 8.96 -1.65
CA ILE A 491 -3.95 8.59 -0.25
C ILE A 491 -4.70 9.71 0.45
N SER A 492 -5.79 9.42 1.16
CA SER A 492 -6.64 10.43 1.79
C SER A 492 -7.10 10.02 3.19
N ILE A 493 -7.29 10.98 4.09
CA ILE A 493 -7.83 10.74 5.44
C ILE A 493 -9.35 10.74 5.35
N VAL A 494 -9.98 9.67 5.84
CA VAL A 494 -11.44 9.60 6.02
C VAL A 494 -11.75 10.03 7.43
N ASN A 495 -12.19 11.28 7.59
CA ASN A 495 -12.36 11.90 8.90
C ASN A 495 -13.30 11.10 9.81
N ASP A 496 -14.39 10.57 9.26
CA ASP A 496 -15.40 9.84 10.02
C ASP A 496 -14.88 8.52 10.60
N ASN A 497 -13.92 7.88 9.91
CA ASN A 497 -13.30 6.63 10.33
C ASN A 497 -12.08 6.87 11.25
N CYS A 498 -11.50 8.08 11.24
CA CYS A 498 -10.30 8.37 12.01
C CYS A 498 -10.61 8.44 13.52
N ILE A 499 -10.05 7.49 14.27
CA ILE A 499 -10.18 7.43 15.73
C ILE A 499 -9.11 8.21 16.49
N GLY A 500 -8.23 8.93 15.79
CA GLY A 500 -7.20 9.77 16.41
C GLY A 500 -6.02 9.01 17.06
N CYS A 501 -5.79 7.74 16.72
CA CYS A 501 -4.79 6.91 17.39
C CYS A 501 -3.32 7.29 17.10
N GLY A 502 -3.03 8.11 16.10
CA GLY A 502 -1.65 8.55 15.81
C GLY A 502 -0.73 7.53 15.12
N ALA A 503 -1.10 6.25 15.04
CA ALA A 503 -0.24 5.20 14.46
C ALA A 503 0.22 5.49 13.01
N CYS A 504 -0.61 6.16 12.20
CA CYS A 504 -0.21 6.57 10.84
C CYS A 504 0.85 7.67 10.84
N ALA A 505 0.82 8.59 11.81
CA ALA A 505 1.79 9.67 11.96
C ALA A 505 3.15 9.13 12.41
N GLU A 506 3.17 8.23 13.40
CA GLU A 506 4.39 7.56 13.87
C GLU A 506 5.08 6.73 12.77
N ARG A 507 4.28 6.05 11.93
CA ARG A 507 4.78 5.21 10.83
C ARG A 507 5.22 6.00 9.61
N CYS A 508 4.91 7.30 9.52
CA CYS A 508 5.31 8.08 8.36
C CYS A 508 6.82 8.38 8.46
N PRO A 509 7.68 7.80 7.61
CA PRO A 509 9.12 7.99 7.70
C PRO A 509 9.54 9.44 7.40
N TYR A 510 8.63 10.24 6.85
CA TYR A 510 8.85 11.61 6.41
C TYR A 510 8.21 12.65 7.36
N GLY A 511 7.50 12.22 8.41
CA GLY A 511 6.80 13.14 9.32
C GLY A 511 5.70 13.96 8.65
N ASN A 512 5.14 13.48 7.53
CA ASN A 512 4.19 14.24 6.70
C ASN A 512 2.71 14.14 7.15
N ILE A 513 2.45 13.51 8.31
CA ILE A 513 1.11 13.36 8.88
C ILE A 513 1.15 13.98 10.27
N GLN A 514 0.29 14.97 10.49
CA GLN A 514 0.19 15.71 11.75
C GLN A 514 -1.09 15.30 12.50
N MET A 515 -1.06 15.35 13.82
CA MET A 515 -2.22 15.06 14.67
C MET A 515 -2.77 16.35 15.26
N HIS A 516 -3.96 16.76 14.81
CA HIS A 516 -4.65 17.97 15.27
C HIS A 516 -5.81 17.60 16.19
N ASP A 517 -6.18 18.50 17.10
CA ASP A 517 -7.40 18.34 17.87
C ASP A 517 -8.61 18.55 16.96
N ARG A 518 -9.66 17.75 17.11
CA ARG A 518 -10.90 18.01 16.38
C ARG A 518 -11.48 19.31 16.91
N ASP A 519 -11.65 20.29 16.01
CA ASP A 519 -12.36 21.52 16.33
C ASP A 519 -13.69 21.17 17.01
N LYS A 520 -13.83 21.60 18.25
CA LYS A 520 -15.12 21.65 18.94
C LYS A 520 -15.94 22.67 18.15
N LYS A 521 -16.64 22.24 17.08
CA LYS A 521 -17.44 23.16 16.27
C LYS A 521 -18.22 24.08 17.21
N ALA A 522 -17.98 25.38 17.03
CA ALA A 522 -18.62 26.46 17.73
C ALA A 522 -20.09 26.09 17.98
N ARG A 523 -20.50 26.07 19.25
CA ARG A 523 -21.92 26.15 19.61
C ARG A 523 -22.47 27.31 18.80
N SER A 524 -23.27 26.99 17.79
CA SER A 524 -23.89 27.98 16.92
C SER A 524 -24.53 29.02 17.82
N VAL A 525 -24.05 30.27 17.75
CA VAL A 525 -24.62 31.40 18.50
C VAL A 525 -26.11 31.58 18.15
N PHE A 526 -26.56 31.02 17.03
CA PHE A 526 -27.96 30.98 16.61
C PHE A 526 -28.83 29.96 17.36
N SER A 527 -28.25 28.98 18.07
CA SER A 527 -28.99 28.04 18.94
C SER A 527 -29.56 28.73 20.19
N GLY A 528 -28.98 29.86 20.60
CA GLY A 528 -29.46 30.62 21.77
C GLY A 528 -30.83 31.29 21.56
N MET A 529 -31.27 31.50 20.32
CA MET A 529 -32.52 32.22 20.03
C MET A 529 -33.73 31.30 19.79
N PHE A 530 -33.50 30.01 19.51
CA PHE A 530 -34.56 29.00 19.33
C PHE A 530 -34.79 28.10 20.56
N SER A 531 -34.00 28.27 21.62
CA SER A 531 -34.05 27.46 22.85
C SER A 531 -35.37 27.55 23.63
N LEU A 532 -36.24 28.53 23.36
CA LEU A 532 -37.55 28.62 24.03
C LEU A 532 -38.65 27.79 23.34
N LEU A 533 -38.56 27.58 22.02
CA LEU A 533 -39.54 26.79 21.28
C LEU A 533 -39.26 25.27 21.33
N ASP A 534 -37.98 24.88 21.42
CA ASP A 534 -37.59 23.47 21.56
C ASP A 534 -37.86 22.90 22.97
N MET A 535 -38.11 23.75 23.97
CA MET A 535 -38.53 23.29 25.30
C MET A 535 -39.96 22.74 25.34
N LEU A 536 -40.80 23.02 24.32
CA LEU A 536 -42.21 22.66 24.30
C LEU A 536 -42.54 21.40 23.48
N LYS A 537 -41.54 20.76 22.87
CA LYS A 537 -41.72 19.48 22.17
C LYS A 537 -40.89 18.38 22.84
N GLN A 538 -41.43 17.81 23.90
CA GLN A 538 -40.95 16.52 24.41
C GLN A 538 -41.30 15.43 23.39
N ASN A 539 -40.37 15.14 22.49
CA ASN A 539 -40.21 13.80 21.93
C ASN A 539 -38.81 13.33 22.31
N LYS A 540 -38.76 12.28 23.14
CA LYS A 540 -37.55 11.53 23.45
C LYS A 540 -37.08 10.80 22.19
N GLU A 541 -36.31 11.47 21.36
CA GLU A 541 -35.30 10.78 20.56
C GLU A 541 -34.00 10.87 21.36
N GLU A 542 -33.58 9.74 21.91
CA GLU A 542 -32.24 9.59 22.49
C GLU A 542 -31.22 9.88 21.39
N GLU A 543 -30.67 11.08 21.41
CA GLU A 543 -29.55 11.48 20.59
C GLU A 543 -28.36 10.58 21.00
N LYS A 544 -28.17 9.47 20.26
CA LYS A 544 -27.00 8.58 20.41
C LYS A 544 -25.76 9.45 20.34
N ASP A 545 -25.12 9.62 21.50
CA ASP A 545 -23.88 10.35 21.72
C ASP A 545 -22.87 9.95 20.63
N LYS A 546 -22.69 10.79 19.60
CA LYS A 546 -21.78 10.51 18.49
C LYS A 546 -20.38 10.44 19.07
N LYS A 547 -19.83 9.22 19.17
CA LYS A 547 -18.45 8.91 19.59
C LYS A 547 -17.47 9.97 19.06
N THR A 548 -17.14 10.96 19.90
CA THR A 548 -16.36 12.12 19.47
C THR A 548 -14.90 11.88 19.84
N TYR A 549 -14.14 11.32 18.89
CA TYR A 549 -12.70 11.20 19.02
C TYR A 549 -12.06 12.60 19.11
N GLN A 550 -11.11 12.80 20.02
CA GLN A 550 -10.57 14.13 20.34
C GLN A 550 -9.53 14.64 19.34
N ARG A 551 -8.87 13.75 18.60
CA ARG A 551 -7.79 14.07 17.66
C ARG A 551 -8.07 13.50 16.27
N LEU A 552 -7.51 14.13 15.25
CA LEU A 552 -7.61 13.75 13.84
C LEU A 552 -6.23 13.80 13.17
N ALA A 553 -5.94 12.80 12.34
CA ALA A 553 -4.78 12.86 11.46
C ALA A 553 -5.04 13.83 10.30
N VAL A 554 -4.07 14.68 10.00
CA VAL A 554 -4.12 15.67 8.91
C VAL A 554 -2.87 15.53 8.08
N LYS A 555 -3.05 15.50 6.76
CA LYS A 555 -1.95 15.46 5.79
C LYS A 555 -2.42 16.09 4.48
N CYS A 556 -1.48 16.36 3.57
CA CYS A 556 -1.84 16.79 2.23
C CYS A 556 -2.66 15.71 1.50
N ASN A 557 -3.69 16.15 0.78
CA ASN A 557 -4.61 15.33 -0.03
C ASN A 557 -4.66 15.86 -1.48
N LEU A 558 -3.61 16.54 -1.93
CA LEU A 558 -3.53 17.18 -3.25
C LEU A 558 -4.68 18.16 -3.54
N CYS A 559 -5.23 18.81 -2.51
CA CYS A 559 -6.40 19.66 -2.66
C CYS A 559 -7.58 18.96 -3.36
N ALA A 560 -7.80 17.66 -3.08
CA ALA A 560 -8.91 16.88 -3.63
C ALA A 560 -10.24 17.65 -3.56
N GLY A 561 -10.97 17.65 -4.67
CA GLY A 561 -12.20 18.45 -4.86
C GLY A 561 -11.95 19.87 -5.41
N HIS A 562 -10.71 20.25 -5.69
CA HIS A 562 -10.36 21.52 -6.32
C HIS A 562 -9.54 21.31 -7.60
N ASN A 563 -9.59 22.29 -8.50
CA ASN A 563 -8.86 22.27 -9.78
C ASN A 563 -7.42 22.82 -9.67
N ASP A 564 -7.00 23.24 -8.47
CA ASP A 564 -5.70 23.86 -8.21
C ASP A 564 -5.10 23.38 -6.88
N TYR A 565 -3.78 23.52 -6.74
CA TYR A 565 -3.08 23.30 -5.49
C TYR A 565 -2.87 24.61 -4.74
N ALA A 566 -3.49 24.76 -3.56
CA ALA A 566 -3.41 25.99 -2.75
C ALA A 566 -1.98 26.48 -2.51
N CYS A 567 -1.07 25.53 -2.28
CA CYS A 567 0.35 25.81 -2.03
C CYS A 567 1.11 26.33 -3.27
N VAL A 568 0.63 26.00 -4.48
CA VAL A 568 1.18 26.45 -5.76
C VAL A 568 0.52 27.76 -6.17
N SER A 569 -0.81 27.81 -6.22
CA SER A 569 -1.57 29.00 -6.61
C SER A 569 -1.40 30.18 -5.64
N GLY A 570 -1.16 29.88 -4.35
CA GLY A 570 -0.84 30.90 -3.35
C GLY A 570 0.57 31.50 -3.47
N CYS A 571 1.45 30.95 -4.30
CA CYS A 571 2.82 31.46 -4.44
C CYS A 571 2.87 32.68 -5.37
N PRO A 572 3.17 33.90 -4.87
CA PRO A 572 3.09 35.12 -5.67
C PRO A 572 4.18 35.23 -6.75
N VAL A 573 5.24 34.43 -6.61
CA VAL A 573 6.44 34.45 -7.46
C VAL A 573 6.64 33.14 -8.23
N GLY A 574 5.68 32.22 -8.16
CA GLY A 574 5.77 30.92 -8.86
C GLY A 574 6.90 30.01 -8.37
N ALA A 575 7.36 30.18 -7.13
CA ALA A 575 8.44 29.36 -6.55
C ALA A 575 8.01 27.94 -6.17
N ALA A 576 6.73 27.74 -5.83
CA ALA A 576 6.20 26.45 -5.40
C ALA A 576 5.58 25.68 -6.58
N MET A 577 5.91 24.40 -6.72
CA MET A 577 5.44 23.53 -7.81
C MET A 577 5.21 22.09 -7.31
N ARG A 578 4.31 21.36 -7.95
CA ARG A 578 4.12 19.92 -7.77
C ARG A 578 4.78 19.18 -8.93
N VAL A 579 5.57 18.15 -8.63
CA VAL A 579 6.26 17.34 -9.63
C VAL A 579 6.10 15.86 -9.33
N ASN A 580 5.92 15.07 -10.38
CA ASN A 580 6.06 13.62 -10.32
C ASN A 580 7.55 13.27 -10.41
N PRO A 581 8.18 12.72 -9.35
CA PRO A 581 9.61 12.41 -9.37
C PRO A 581 9.96 11.34 -10.41
N VAL A 582 9.04 10.43 -10.72
CA VAL A 582 9.28 9.35 -11.68
C VAL A 582 9.46 9.92 -13.09
N GLU A 583 8.58 10.83 -13.50
CA GLU A 583 8.66 11.47 -14.81
C GLU A 583 9.83 12.45 -14.90
N GLN A 584 10.02 13.24 -13.84
CA GLN A 584 10.99 14.33 -13.84
C GLN A 584 12.44 13.86 -13.66
N PHE A 585 12.68 12.69 -13.05
CA PHE A 585 14.02 12.20 -12.69
C PHE A 585 14.43 10.90 -13.43
N ARG A 586 13.81 10.60 -14.58
CA ARG A 586 14.03 9.37 -15.39
C ARG A 586 15.43 9.22 -16.02
N ARG A 587 16.32 10.22 -15.96
CA ARG A 587 17.66 10.18 -16.57
C ARG A 587 18.76 10.47 -15.54
N THR A 588 19.85 9.70 -15.61
CA THR A 588 21.07 9.86 -14.80
C THR A 588 21.73 11.23 -14.93
N ASP A 589 21.36 12.00 -15.96
CA ASP A 589 21.70 13.40 -16.15
C ASP A 589 20.49 14.28 -15.84
N LEU A 590 20.59 15.02 -14.75
CA LEU A 590 19.52 15.86 -14.23
C LEU A 590 19.46 17.18 -15.01
N HIS A 591 18.51 17.28 -15.94
CA HIS A 591 18.04 18.55 -16.47
C HIS A 591 16.66 18.83 -15.92
N ILE A 592 16.56 19.60 -14.85
CA ILE A 592 15.29 20.24 -14.50
C ILE A 592 15.09 21.33 -15.56
N GLY A 593 14.39 20.98 -16.63
CA GLY A 593 13.84 21.95 -17.56
C GLY A 593 12.84 22.81 -16.79
N LEU A 594 13.30 23.91 -16.21
CA LEU A 594 12.46 24.99 -15.72
C LEU A 594 11.90 25.76 -16.93
N GLU A 595 11.12 25.10 -17.78
CA GLU A 595 10.22 25.82 -18.67
C GLU A 595 8.99 26.20 -17.86
N VAL A 596 9.05 27.39 -17.27
CA VAL A 596 7.85 28.12 -16.88
C VAL A 596 7.01 28.26 -18.15
N LYS A 597 6.01 27.39 -18.33
CA LYS A 597 4.91 27.69 -19.25
C LYS A 597 4.26 28.97 -18.73
N LYS A 598 4.67 30.10 -19.28
CA LYS A 598 3.86 31.31 -19.23
C LYS A 598 2.56 30.94 -19.93
N ASN A 599 1.47 30.89 -19.17
CA ASN A 599 0.14 30.93 -19.76
C ASN A 599 0.09 32.17 -20.66
N SER A 600 0.01 31.95 -21.96
CA SER A 600 -0.52 32.91 -22.93
C SER A 600 -2.03 32.86 -22.89
#